data_AF-A0A7K6H0A3-F1
#
_entry.id   AF-A0A7K6H0A3-F1
#
_cell.length_a   1.000
_cell.length_b   1.000
_cell.length_c   1.000
_cell.angle_alpha   90.00
_cell.angle_beta   90.00
_cell.angle_gamma   90.00
#
_symmetry.space_group_name_H-M   'P 1'
#
loop_
_entity.id
_entity.type
_entity.pdbx_description
1 polymer ?
#
loop_
_entity_poly.entity_id
_entity_poly.type
_entity_poly.pdbx_seq_one_letter_code
_entity_poly.pdbx_strand_id
1 'polypeptide(L)'
;ELKFSFFFCSLCRQKALASTGGRSVQAACDWLFSHVGDPFLDDTLPREYVLYLRPTGPLAQKLSEFWQQSKQICGKNKAHNIFPHITLCQFFMCEDSKVDALTEALQATVMRWKCKFPTPLPLELYTSSNFIGLFVKEDSAEVLKKFAADFAAEAASKADVHVEPHKKQLHVTLAYHFQSSHLPTLEKLAQSIDVKLGCDWVAAIFSRDIRFVNHETLQVIYPYTPQNDDELELVPGDFIFMSPVEQSSTSEGWIYGISLATGCSGLLPENYITKADECGTWVFHGSYSILNTTSCPSLPAFADGALERRQQEEQGPGDTGPLTIICQNVQPLRRSSQGPQKRCLFVCRHGERMDVVFGKYWLSQCFDAKGRYMRSNLNMPHNLPQRSGGFRDYEKDAPITVLGCTQARLVGEALLETNTIVDYIYSSPSLRCVQTAHNILKGMQQENSLKIRVEPGLFEWTKWVSGSTLPAWIPPVDLAAATLSVDTTYRPHIPVSKLVVSESYDNYISRSYQVTKEIISECKGKGNNILIVAHASSLEACTCQLQGLSPQNSKDFVQMVRKV
;
A
#
# COMPACT_ATOMS: atom_id res chain seq x y z
N GLU A 1 21.66 -3.45 -30.57
CA GLU A 1 22.61 -2.31 -30.67
C GLU A 1 22.24 -1.29 -31.75
N LEU A 2 22.07 -1.66 -33.03
CA LEU A 2 21.78 -0.69 -34.12
C LEU A 2 20.49 0.15 -33.96
N LYS A 3 19.43 -0.37 -33.34
CA LYS A 3 18.21 0.41 -33.03
C LYS A 3 18.37 1.35 -31.81
N PHE A 4 19.26 1.01 -30.88
CA PHE A 4 19.51 1.76 -29.64
C PHE A 4 20.25 3.07 -29.91
N SER A 5 21.16 3.08 -30.89
CA SER A 5 21.96 4.26 -31.23
C SER A 5 21.23 5.34 -32.03
N PHE A 6 20.13 5.00 -32.71
CA PHE A 6 19.47 5.90 -33.67
C PHE A 6 18.42 6.83 -33.04
N PHE A 7 17.79 6.43 -31.93
CA PHE A 7 16.67 7.16 -31.34
C PHE A 7 17.03 8.01 -30.12
N PHE A 8 18.12 7.70 -29.41
CA PHE A 8 18.48 8.37 -28.16
C PHE A 8 19.94 8.85 -28.16
N CYS A 9 20.20 10.01 -27.55
CA CYS A 9 21.54 10.58 -27.42
C CYS A 9 22.46 9.65 -26.60
N SER A 10 23.79 9.77 -26.82
CA SER A 10 24.78 8.94 -26.10
C SER A 10 24.69 9.07 -24.58
N LEU A 11 24.35 10.25 -24.09
CA LEU A 11 24.18 10.52 -22.67
C LEU A 11 23.01 9.72 -22.08
N CYS A 12 21.82 9.79 -22.70
CA CYS A 12 20.63 9.08 -22.23
C CYS A 12 20.85 7.56 -22.20
N ARG A 13 21.58 7.03 -23.19
CA ARG A 13 21.94 5.61 -23.24
C ARG A 13 22.81 5.18 -22.06
N GLN A 14 23.82 5.97 -21.71
CA GLN A 14 24.69 5.70 -20.56
C GLN A 14 23.90 5.79 -19.25
N LYS A 15 23.04 6.80 -19.11
CA LYS A 15 22.14 6.96 -17.97
C LYS A 15 21.19 5.78 -17.78
N ALA A 16 20.63 5.26 -18.88
CA ALA A 16 19.76 4.09 -18.84
C ALA A 16 20.51 2.81 -18.45
N LEU A 17 21.73 2.62 -18.95
CA LEU A 17 22.59 1.51 -18.53
C LEU A 17 22.93 1.61 -17.03
N ALA A 18 23.33 2.78 -16.56
CA ALA A 18 23.61 3.02 -15.14
C ALA A 18 22.37 2.84 -14.25
N SER A 19 21.19 3.28 -14.71
CA SER A 19 19.93 3.17 -13.97
C SER A 19 19.35 1.75 -13.95
N THR A 20 19.82 0.88 -14.85
CA THR A 20 19.43 -0.55 -14.90
C THR A 20 20.54 -1.48 -14.42
N GLY A 21 21.67 -0.94 -13.97
CA GLY A 21 22.81 -1.71 -13.44
C GLY A 21 23.56 -2.50 -14.51
N GLY A 22 23.51 -2.06 -15.77
CA GLY A 22 24.19 -2.70 -16.89
C GLY A 22 23.65 -4.10 -17.24
N ARG A 23 22.45 -4.48 -16.77
CA ARG A 23 21.90 -5.84 -16.93
C ARG A 23 21.80 -6.30 -18.38
N SER A 24 21.26 -5.46 -19.25
CA SER A 24 21.19 -5.71 -20.69
C SER A 24 20.85 -4.44 -21.45
N VAL A 25 21.20 -4.41 -22.74
CA VAL A 25 20.78 -3.33 -23.65
C VAL A 25 19.25 -3.26 -23.75
N GLN A 26 18.54 -4.39 -23.69
CA GLN A 26 17.07 -4.41 -23.75
C GLN A 26 16.45 -3.72 -22.53
N ALA A 27 16.92 -4.03 -21.32
CA ALA A 27 16.45 -3.38 -20.11
C ALA A 27 16.69 -1.85 -20.14
N ALA A 28 17.84 -1.42 -20.66
CA ALA A 28 18.12 0.00 -20.86
C ALA A 28 17.19 0.65 -21.92
N CYS A 29 16.86 -0.06 -23.00
CA CYS A 29 15.86 0.41 -23.98
C CYS A 29 14.49 0.58 -23.32
N ASP A 30 14.02 -0.44 -22.62
CA ASP A 30 12.70 -0.43 -21.97
C ASP A 30 12.60 0.70 -20.93
N TRP A 31 13.68 0.89 -20.15
CA TRP A 31 13.78 2.00 -19.21
C TRP A 31 13.65 3.37 -19.92
N LEU A 32 14.35 3.59 -21.04
CA LEU A 32 14.23 4.82 -21.83
C LEU A 32 12.82 5.05 -22.36
N PHE A 33 12.15 4.00 -22.85
CA PHE A 33 10.78 4.13 -23.36
C PHE A 33 9.80 4.49 -22.25
N SER A 34 9.95 3.92 -21.06
CA SER A 34 9.12 4.27 -19.91
C SER A 34 9.42 5.68 -19.38
N HIS A 35 10.63 6.20 -19.59
CA HIS A 35 11.06 7.52 -19.14
C HIS A 35 10.95 8.63 -20.20
N VAL A 36 10.25 8.40 -21.31
CA VAL A 36 10.05 9.43 -22.35
C VAL A 36 9.39 10.70 -21.78
N GLY A 37 8.58 10.57 -20.72
CA GLY A 37 7.97 11.68 -20.01
C GLY A 37 8.78 12.26 -18.84
N ASP A 38 9.96 11.70 -18.53
CA ASP A 38 10.81 12.21 -17.43
C ASP A 38 11.45 13.54 -17.84
N PRO A 39 11.11 14.67 -17.17
CA PRO A 39 11.66 15.98 -17.52
C PRO A 39 13.17 16.10 -17.29
N PHE A 40 13.76 15.16 -16.55
CA PHE A 40 15.19 15.12 -16.25
C PHE A 40 15.92 14.01 -17.02
N LEU A 41 15.30 13.40 -18.04
CA LEU A 41 15.93 12.31 -18.78
C LEU A 41 17.29 12.72 -19.36
N ASP A 42 17.38 13.93 -19.92
CA ASP A 42 18.58 14.46 -20.56
C ASP A 42 19.58 15.10 -19.59
N ASP A 43 19.23 15.15 -18.30
CA ASP A 43 20.04 15.81 -17.28
C ASP A 43 21.31 15.00 -16.97
N THR A 44 22.45 15.69 -16.85
CA THR A 44 23.78 15.07 -16.67
C THR A 44 24.11 14.73 -15.21
N LEU A 45 23.11 14.79 -14.32
CA LEU A 45 23.32 14.52 -12.90
C LEU A 45 23.72 13.05 -12.68
N PRO A 46 24.92 12.80 -12.12
CA PRO A 46 25.36 11.43 -11.89
C PRO A 46 24.57 10.77 -10.75
N ARG A 47 24.64 9.44 -10.69
CA ARG A 47 24.09 8.65 -9.56
C ARG A 47 25.07 8.66 -8.38
N GLU A 48 24.54 8.49 -7.17
CA GLU A 48 25.36 8.22 -5.98
C GLU A 48 25.60 6.72 -5.85
N TYR A 49 26.86 6.33 -5.62
CA TYR A 49 27.30 4.95 -5.48
C TYR A 49 27.82 4.67 -4.07
N VAL A 50 27.75 3.41 -3.65
CA VAL A 50 28.31 2.94 -2.39
C VAL A 50 28.83 1.50 -2.52
N LEU A 51 29.94 1.22 -1.84
CA LEU A 51 30.52 -0.11 -1.73
C LEU A 51 30.16 -0.74 -0.38
N TYR A 52 29.51 -1.90 -0.44
CA TYR A 52 29.15 -2.70 0.73
C TYR A 52 29.79 -4.07 0.73
N LEU A 53 30.02 -4.59 1.93
CA LEU A 53 30.32 -5.99 2.16
C LEU A 53 29.05 -6.70 2.63
N ARG A 54 28.62 -7.72 1.89
CA ARG A 54 27.39 -8.47 2.21
C ARG A 54 27.73 -9.91 2.61
N PRO A 55 27.15 -10.41 3.71
CA PRO A 55 27.27 -11.82 4.05
C PRO A 55 26.42 -12.65 3.09
N THR A 56 26.85 -13.89 2.84
CA THR A 56 26.09 -14.91 2.11
C THR A 56 26.02 -16.22 2.90
N GLY A 57 25.19 -17.17 2.45
CA GLY A 57 25.09 -18.48 3.11
C GLY A 57 24.45 -18.42 4.51
N PRO A 58 24.87 -19.31 5.44
CA PRO A 58 24.19 -19.51 6.72
C PRO A 58 24.04 -18.26 7.60
N LEU A 59 25.09 -17.43 7.72
CA LEU A 59 24.99 -16.19 8.50
C LEU A 59 23.98 -15.21 7.89
N ALA A 60 23.97 -15.09 6.55
CA ALA A 60 23.03 -14.21 5.86
C ALA A 60 21.57 -14.65 6.10
N GLN A 61 21.32 -15.96 6.13
CA GLN A 61 20.01 -16.50 6.48
C GLN A 61 19.61 -16.10 7.91
N LYS A 62 20.51 -16.23 8.90
CA LYS A 62 20.21 -15.81 10.28
C LYS A 62 19.96 -14.32 10.42
N LEU A 63 20.69 -13.50 9.69
CA LEU A 63 20.45 -12.06 9.64
C LEU A 63 19.09 -11.72 9.00
N SER A 64 18.69 -12.45 7.95
CA SER A 64 17.38 -12.32 7.32
C SER A 64 16.24 -12.78 8.24
N GLU A 65 16.42 -13.87 8.98
CA GLU A 65 15.47 -14.36 9.97
C GLU A 65 15.26 -13.32 11.09
N PHE A 66 16.36 -12.78 11.64
CA PHE A 66 16.30 -11.68 12.61
C PHE A 66 15.52 -10.50 12.05
N TRP A 67 15.85 -10.06 10.82
CA TRP A 67 15.24 -8.91 10.17
C TRP A 67 13.72 -9.04 10.00
N GLN A 68 13.26 -10.21 9.55
CA GLN A 68 11.84 -10.48 9.38
C GLN A 68 11.11 -10.52 10.73
N GLN A 69 11.68 -11.21 11.71
CA GLN A 69 11.09 -11.32 13.05
C GLN A 69 11.06 -9.98 13.78
N SER A 70 12.12 -9.17 13.69
CA SER A 70 12.15 -7.84 14.31
C SER A 70 11.10 -6.93 13.69
N LYS A 71 10.93 -6.95 12.36
CA LYS A 71 9.90 -6.17 11.65
C LYS A 71 8.49 -6.61 12.06
N GLN A 72 8.26 -7.92 12.19
CA GLN A 72 6.95 -8.49 12.55
C GLN A 72 6.56 -8.20 14.00
N ILE A 73 7.49 -8.35 14.96
CA ILE A 73 7.18 -8.25 16.39
C ILE A 73 7.25 -6.80 16.88
N CYS A 74 8.23 -6.02 16.41
CA CYS A 74 8.52 -4.68 16.91
C CYS A 74 8.18 -3.56 15.92
N GLY A 75 7.67 -3.91 14.73
CA GLY A 75 7.44 -2.96 13.65
C GLY A 75 8.74 -2.51 12.95
N LYS A 76 8.60 -1.63 11.97
CA LYS A 76 9.71 -1.10 11.17
C LYS A 76 10.55 -0.10 11.99
N ASN A 77 11.78 -0.47 12.34
CA ASN A 77 12.84 0.46 12.76
C ASN A 77 13.75 0.87 11.57
N LYS A 78 14.67 1.83 11.76
CA LYS A 78 15.51 2.40 10.69
C LYS A 78 16.54 1.42 10.10
N ALA A 79 16.90 0.39 10.89
CA ALA A 79 17.41 -0.92 10.45
C ALA A 79 16.91 -1.27 9.05
N HIS A 80 15.59 -1.40 8.97
CA HIS A 80 14.89 -2.09 7.90
C HIS A 80 14.95 -1.42 6.52
N ASN A 81 15.55 -0.24 6.41
CA ASN A 81 15.65 0.46 5.14
C ASN A 81 16.72 -0.14 4.21
N ILE A 82 17.75 -0.80 4.75
CA ILE A 82 18.88 -1.31 3.96
C ILE A 82 19.28 -2.69 4.46
N PHE A 83 19.18 -3.71 3.59
CA PHE A 83 19.57 -5.10 3.88
C PHE A 83 20.85 -5.24 4.74
N PRO A 84 21.02 -6.30 5.56
CA PRO A 84 22.21 -6.48 6.39
C PRO A 84 23.53 -6.42 5.60
N HIS A 85 24.42 -5.49 5.97
CA HIS A 85 25.66 -5.20 5.26
C HIS A 85 26.70 -4.55 6.19
N ILE A 86 27.96 -4.48 5.75
CA ILE A 86 29.00 -3.60 6.31
C ILE A 86 29.28 -2.50 5.29
N THR A 87 29.21 -1.24 5.73
CA THR A 87 29.54 -0.07 4.89
C THR A 87 31.06 0.12 4.79
N LEU A 88 31.63 0.12 3.59
CA LEU A 88 33.07 0.23 3.37
C LEU A 88 33.54 1.63 2.96
N CYS A 89 32.67 2.47 2.41
CA CYS A 89 32.96 3.84 2.02
C CYS A 89 31.76 4.76 2.26
N GLN A 90 31.99 6.07 2.20
CA GLN A 90 30.89 7.04 2.07
C GLN A 90 30.25 6.93 0.67
N PHE A 91 29.05 7.47 0.51
CA PHE A 91 28.49 7.65 -0.83
C PHE A 91 29.39 8.56 -1.67
N PHE A 92 29.53 8.24 -2.95
CA PHE A 92 30.37 8.97 -3.89
C PHE A 92 29.70 9.07 -5.27
N MET A 93 30.05 10.07 -6.06
CA MET A 93 29.49 10.27 -7.40
C MET A 93 30.34 9.57 -8.45
N CYS A 94 29.69 8.98 -9.46
CA CYS A 94 30.36 8.48 -10.66
C CYS A 94 29.52 8.85 -11.88
N GLU A 95 30.17 9.40 -12.91
CA GLU A 95 29.53 9.67 -14.20
C GLU A 95 29.03 8.37 -14.84
N ASP A 96 27.86 8.41 -15.48
CA ASP A 96 27.23 7.23 -16.08
C ASP A 96 28.12 6.55 -17.14
N SER A 97 28.99 7.32 -17.80
CA SER A 97 29.95 6.83 -18.79
C SER A 97 31.11 6.02 -18.20
N LYS A 98 31.37 6.15 -16.89
CA LYS A 98 32.53 5.57 -16.18
C LYS A 98 32.16 4.38 -15.28
N VAL A 99 30.89 3.97 -15.26
CA VAL A 99 30.36 2.90 -14.40
C VAL A 99 31.01 1.53 -14.68
N ASP A 100 31.29 1.22 -15.94
CA ASP A 100 31.99 -0.01 -16.31
C ASP A 100 33.41 -0.03 -15.73
N ALA A 101 34.15 1.09 -15.87
CA ALA A 101 35.49 1.24 -15.30
C ALA A 101 35.49 1.15 -13.77
N LEU A 102 34.45 1.67 -13.10
CA LEU A 102 34.25 1.54 -11.66
C LEU A 102 34.03 0.07 -11.25
N THR A 103 33.25 -0.68 -12.03
CA THR A 103 32.98 -2.10 -11.79
C THR A 103 34.23 -2.96 -12.03
N GLU A 104 35.04 -2.62 -13.03
CA GLU A 104 36.36 -3.21 -13.27
C GLU A 104 37.37 -2.89 -12.16
N ALA A 105 37.31 -1.69 -11.57
CA ALA A 105 38.13 -1.33 -10.43
C ALA A 105 37.80 -2.18 -9.20
N LEU A 106 36.50 -2.43 -8.94
CA LEU A 106 36.09 -3.35 -7.89
C LEU A 106 36.60 -4.77 -8.17
N GLN A 107 36.41 -5.27 -9.39
CA GLN A 107 36.85 -6.61 -9.77
C GLN A 107 38.36 -6.77 -9.57
N ALA A 108 39.18 -5.84 -10.08
CA ALA A 108 40.62 -5.86 -9.95
C ALA A 108 41.06 -5.83 -8.47
N THR A 109 40.41 -4.99 -7.67
CA THR A 109 40.68 -4.91 -6.23
C THR A 109 40.35 -6.22 -5.53
N VAL A 110 39.16 -6.79 -5.75
CA VAL A 110 38.77 -8.06 -5.14
C VAL A 110 39.71 -9.19 -5.56
N MET A 111 40.12 -9.26 -6.83
CA MET A 111 41.09 -10.23 -7.32
C MET A 111 42.44 -10.13 -6.58
N ARG A 112 42.92 -8.91 -6.31
CA ARG A 112 44.16 -8.64 -5.53
C ARG A 112 44.01 -8.99 -4.04
N TRP A 113 42.78 -9.01 -3.52
CA TRP A 113 42.45 -9.23 -2.12
C TRP A 113 41.90 -10.62 -1.79
N LYS A 114 41.84 -11.51 -2.79
CA LYS A 114 41.48 -12.91 -2.61
C LYS A 114 42.28 -13.56 -1.48
N CYS A 115 41.59 -14.31 -0.64
CA CYS A 115 42.16 -15.05 0.50
C CYS A 115 42.92 -14.18 1.53
N LYS A 116 42.78 -12.86 1.51
CA LYS A 116 43.38 -11.96 2.52
C LYS A 116 42.39 -11.56 3.61
N PHE A 117 41.11 -11.84 3.43
CA PHE A 117 40.09 -11.57 4.44
C PHE A 117 40.13 -12.62 5.54
N PRO A 118 39.90 -12.23 6.81
CA PRO A 118 39.76 -13.18 7.91
C PRO A 118 38.58 -14.13 7.68
N THR A 119 38.83 -15.44 7.83
CA THR A 119 37.81 -16.48 7.70
C THR A 119 37.80 -17.39 8.93
N PRO A 120 36.73 -17.38 9.75
CA PRO A 120 35.56 -16.50 9.66
C PRO A 120 35.90 -15.04 10.03
N LEU A 121 35.11 -14.09 9.53
CA LEU A 121 35.22 -12.69 9.94
C LEU A 121 34.70 -12.57 11.39
N PRO A 122 35.53 -12.16 12.36
CA PRO A 122 35.13 -12.14 13.75
C PRO A 122 34.17 -10.98 14.04
N LEU A 123 32.94 -11.33 14.42
CA LEU A 123 31.87 -10.40 14.77
C LEU A 123 31.54 -10.46 16.27
N GLU A 124 31.30 -9.30 16.88
CA GLU A 124 30.91 -9.17 18.28
C GLU A 124 29.60 -8.40 18.41
N LEU A 125 28.62 -8.97 19.10
CA LEU A 125 27.34 -8.32 19.36
C LEU A 125 27.54 -7.17 20.35
N TYR A 126 27.09 -6.00 19.95
CA TYR A 126 27.00 -4.82 20.80
C TYR A 126 25.54 -4.38 20.89
N THR A 127 25.11 -4.01 22.09
CA THR A 127 23.79 -3.44 22.33
C THR A 127 23.88 -2.23 23.24
N SER A 128 23.13 -1.19 22.89
CA SER A 128 22.87 0.00 23.70
C SER A 128 21.38 0.34 23.67
N SER A 129 20.98 1.39 24.39
CA SER A 129 19.59 1.83 24.50
C SER A 129 18.92 2.21 23.18
N ASN A 130 19.69 2.51 22.12
CA ASN A 130 19.15 2.96 20.83
C ASN A 130 19.81 2.31 19.61
N PHE A 131 20.70 1.34 19.81
CA PHE A 131 21.47 0.70 18.76
C PHE A 131 21.83 -0.75 19.09
N ILE A 132 21.67 -1.64 18.11
CA ILE A 132 22.08 -3.04 18.16
C ILE A 132 22.83 -3.34 16.86
N GLY A 133 24.02 -3.93 16.96
CA GLY A 133 24.83 -4.27 15.81
C GLY A 133 25.89 -5.31 16.09
N LEU A 134 26.44 -5.88 15.02
CA LEU A 134 27.56 -6.83 15.05
C LEU A 134 28.82 -6.12 14.58
N PHE A 135 29.75 -5.83 15.49
CA PHE A 135 31.00 -5.14 15.18
C PHE A 135 32.08 -6.11 14.72
N VAL A 136 32.84 -5.71 13.72
CA VAL A 136 34.05 -6.43 13.30
C VAL A 136 35.16 -6.14 14.31
N LYS A 137 35.85 -7.18 14.82
CA LYS A 137 37.01 -6.97 15.71
C LYS A 137 38.09 -6.10 15.04
N GLU A 138 38.77 -5.27 15.82
CA GLU A 138 39.66 -4.20 15.32
C GLU A 138 40.71 -4.69 14.32
N ASP A 139 41.44 -5.77 14.64
CA ASP A 139 42.47 -6.32 13.73
C ASP A 139 41.92 -6.69 12.35
N SER A 140 40.70 -7.24 12.33
CA SER A 140 40.01 -7.60 11.08
C SER A 140 39.42 -6.35 10.41
N ALA A 141 38.93 -5.39 11.18
CA ALA A 141 38.42 -4.12 10.65
C ALA A 141 39.50 -3.34 9.91
N GLU A 142 40.75 -3.33 10.39
CA GLU A 142 41.88 -2.68 9.70
C GLU A 142 42.18 -3.33 8.33
N VAL A 143 42.08 -4.66 8.23
CA VAL A 143 42.22 -5.38 6.95
C VAL A 143 41.13 -4.93 5.96
N LEU A 144 39.88 -4.82 6.41
CA LEU A 144 38.75 -4.37 5.60
C LEU A 144 38.85 -2.89 5.21
N LYS A 145 39.33 -2.02 6.11
CA LYS A 145 39.58 -0.60 5.81
C LYS A 145 40.67 -0.44 4.76
N LYS A 146 41.73 -1.24 4.83
CA LYS A 146 42.79 -1.25 3.81
C LYS A 146 42.28 -1.76 2.45
N PHE A 147 41.39 -2.75 2.42
CA PHE A 147 40.70 -3.15 1.19
C PHE A 147 39.89 -1.99 0.60
N ALA A 148 39.14 -1.25 1.42
CA ALA A 148 38.37 -0.09 0.97
C ALA A 148 39.27 1.05 0.45
N ALA A 149 40.43 1.28 1.06
CA ALA A 149 41.42 2.24 0.60
C ALA A 149 42.04 1.85 -0.75
N ASP A 150 42.38 0.56 -0.94
CA ASP A 150 42.88 0.06 -2.21
C ASP A 150 41.81 0.15 -3.31
N PHE A 151 40.54 -0.09 -3.00
CA PHE A 151 39.43 0.14 -3.94
C PHE A 151 39.32 1.62 -4.31
N ALA A 152 39.42 2.52 -3.33
CA ALA A 152 39.37 3.96 -3.59
C ALA A 152 40.49 4.42 -4.54
N ALA A 153 41.71 3.93 -4.35
CA ALA A 153 42.84 4.21 -5.24
C ALA A 153 42.63 3.65 -6.66
N GLU A 154 42.10 2.42 -6.76
CA GLU A 154 41.80 1.78 -8.05
C GLU A 154 40.67 2.51 -8.79
N ALA A 155 39.61 2.92 -8.08
CA ALA A 155 38.49 3.69 -8.62
C ALA A 155 38.94 5.07 -9.10
N ALA A 156 39.80 5.76 -8.36
CA ALA A 156 40.42 7.01 -8.80
C ALA A 156 41.26 6.80 -10.07
N SER A 157 42.04 5.71 -10.15
CA SER A 157 42.90 5.44 -11.31
C SER A 157 42.13 5.03 -12.56
N LYS A 158 41.05 4.24 -12.45
CA LYS A 158 40.34 3.68 -13.61
C LYS A 158 39.12 4.49 -14.03
N ALA A 159 38.41 5.06 -13.06
CA ALA A 159 37.14 5.75 -13.27
C ALA A 159 37.21 7.24 -12.92
N ASP A 160 38.36 7.77 -12.48
CA ASP A 160 38.50 9.18 -12.08
C ASP A 160 37.46 9.57 -11.00
N VAL A 161 37.23 8.65 -10.04
CA VAL A 161 36.25 8.82 -8.97
C VAL A 161 36.95 8.94 -7.62
N HIS A 162 36.61 9.97 -6.85
CA HIS A 162 37.05 10.11 -5.47
C HIS A 162 36.13 9.31 -4.54
N VAL A 163 36.69 8.27 -3.92
CA VAL A 163 35.99 7.44 -2.92
C VAL A 163 36.62 7.69 -1.56
N GLU A 164 35.81 7.99 -0.55
CA GLU A 164 36.28 8.11 0.83
C GLU A 164 36.03 6.82 1.62
N PRO A 165 37.07 6.05 2.00
CA PRO A 165 36.91 4.86 2.83
C PRO A 165 36.29 5.19 4.19
N HIS A 166 35.50 4.24 4.73
CA HIS A 166 34.84 4.41 6.01
C HIS A 166 35.87 4.40 7.15
N LYS A 167 35.85 5.45 8.00
CA LYS A 167 36.84 5.63 9.08
C LYS A 167 36.38 5.09 10.44
N LYS A 168 35.07 4.93 10.65
CA LYS A 168 34.52 4.45 11.93
C LYS A 168 34.64 2.93 12.04
N GLN A 169 34.33 2.40 13.23
CA GLN A 169 34.31 0.96 13.47
C GLN A 169 33.29 0.27 12.56
N LEU A 170 33.75 -0.74 11.83
CA LEU A 170 32.94 -1.48 10.87
C LEU A 170 31.97 -2.41 11.60
N HIS A 171 30.73 -2.44 11.13
CA HIS A 171 29.68 -3.24 11.77
C HIS A 171 28.55 -3.56 10.79
N VAL A 172 27.78 -4.60 11.13
CA VAL A 172 26.44 -4.85 10.58
C VAL A 172 25.42 -4.24 11.52
N THR A 173 24.64 -3.28 11.04
CA THR A 173 23.54 -2.70 11.83
C THR A 173 22.37 -3.66 11.85
N LEU A 174 21.90 -4.03 13.05
CA LEU A 174 20.73 -4.90 13.22
C LEU A 174 19.46 -4.08 13.51
N ALA A 175 19.54 -3.13 14.45
CA ALA A 175 18.42 -2.26 14.78
C ALA A 175 18.91 -0.92 15.33
N TYR A 176 18.23 0.17 14.97
CA TYR A 176 18.45 1.49 15.56
C TYR A 176 17.23 2.39 15.33
N HIS A 177 17.11 3.45 16.13
CA HIS A 177 15.88 4.29 16.20
C HIS A 177 14.60 3.47 16.39
N PHE A 178 14.63 2.50 17.30
CA PHE A 178 13.45 1.76 17.75
C PHE A 178 12.90 2.35 19.06
N GLN A 179 11.65 2.04 19.41
CA GLN A 179 11.08 2.41 20.70
C GLN A 179 11.80 1.68 21.84
N SER A 180 12.12 2.36 22.93
CA SER A 180 12.88 1.77 24.05
C SER A 180 12.21 0.54 24.67
N SER A 181 10.88 0.43 24.59
CA SER A 181 10.10 -0.75 25.01
C SER A 181 10.44 -2.01 24.21
N HIS A 182 10.95 -1.87 22.98
CA HIS A 182 11.29 -3.00 22.11
C HIS A 182 12.69 -3.58 22.40
N LEU A 183 13.54 -2.87 23.16
CA LEU A 183 14.93 -3.25 23.41
C LEU A 183 15.08 -4.69 23.93
N PRO A 184 14.36 -5.16 24.97
CA PRO A 184 14.55 -6.52 25.49
C PRO A 184 14.21 -7.61 24.46
N THR A 185 13.25 -7.33 23.58
CA THR A 185 12.85 -8.27 22.52
C THR A 185 13.91 -8.32 21.44
N LEU A 186 14.38 -7.16 20.98
CA LEU A 186 15.41 -7.06 19.95
C LEU A 186 16.76 -7.63 20.42
N GLU A 187 17.14 -7.40 21.68
CA GLU A 187 18.32 -8.00 22.31
C GLU A 187 18.26 -9.53 22.27
N LYS A 188 17.13 -10.10 22.70
CA LYS A 188 16.93 -11.56 22.70
C LYS A 188 17.02 -12.14 21.29
N LEU A 189 16.42 -11.46 20.31
CA LEU A 189 16.51 -11.88 18.90
C LEU A 189 17.96 -11.79 18.40
N ALA A 190 18.69 -10.71 18.69
CA ALA A 190 20.07 -10.52 18.26
C ALA A 190 21.02 -11.56 18.87
N GLN A 191 20.82 -11.92 20.15
CA GLN A 191 21.57 -12.97 20.84
C GLN A 191 21.37 -14.37 20.22
N SER A 192 20.29 -14.59 19.48
CA SER A 192 20.02 -15.86 18.80
C SER A 192 20.78 -16.01 17.47
N ILE A 193 21.42 -14.95 16.99
CA ILE A 193 22.23 -14.98 15.77
C ILE A 193 23.56 -15.65 16.09
N ASP A 194 23.77 -16.85 15.57
CA ASP A 194 25.06 -17.53 15.66
C ASP A 194 26.06 -16.93 14.66
N VAL A 195 26.88 -16.00 15.15
CA VAL A 195 27.94 -15.34 14.36
C VAL A 195 29.12 -16.25 14.03
N LYS A 196 29.20 -17.44 14.62
CA LYS A 196 30.26 -18.43 14.31
C LYS A 196 29.94 -19.24 13.07
N LEU A 197 28.71 -19.14 12.56
CA LEU A 197 28.35 -19.72 11.27
C LEU A 197 29.23 -19.09 10.18
N GLY A 198 29.92 -19.95 9.41
CA GLY A 198 30.72 -19.50 8.28
C GLY A 198 29.87 -18.81 7.22
N CYS A 199 30.42 -17.76 6.62
CA CYS A 199 29.85 -17.10 5.45
C CYS A 199 30.95 -16.69 4.49
N ASP A 200 30.60 -16.59 3.21
CA ASP A 200 31.37 -15.80 2.27
C ASP A 200 30.90 -14.36 2.32
N TRP A 201 31.85 -13.45 2.14
CA TRP A 201 31.63 -12.02 2.09
C TRP A 201 31.80 -11.55 0.65
N VAL A 202 30.79 -10.84 0.18
CA VAL A 202 30.75 -10.37 -1.21
C VAL A 202 30.82 -8.85 -1.20
N ALA A 203 31.81 -8.30 -1.90
CA ALA A 203 31.91 -6.86 -2.12
C ALA A 203 30.97 -6.48 -3.26
N ALA A 204 30.04 -5.57 -3.02
CA ALA A 204 28.97 -5.22 -3.95
C ALA A 204 28.79 -3.71 -4.08
N ILE A 205 28.64 -3.23 -5.31
CA ILE A 205 28.34 -1.82 -5.61
C ILE A 205 26.84 -1.65 -5.85
N PHE A 206 26.28 -0.67 -5.16
CA PHE A 206 24.93 -0.19 -5.35
C PHE A 206 24.94 1.28 -5.74
N SER A 207 23.89 1.73 -6.40
CA SER A 207 23.66 3.15 -6.65
C SER A 207 22.22 3.55 -6.39
N ARG A 208 22.02 4.84 -6.12
CA ARG A 208 20.71 5.47 -6.02
C ARG A 208 20.71 6.79 -6.78
N ASP A 209 19.52 7.24 -7.15
CA ASP A 209 19.35 8.55 -7.79
C ASP A 209 19.53 9.65 -6.73
N ILE A 210 20.46 10.58 -6.99
CA ILE A 210 20.81 11.65 -6.04
C ILE A 210 19.62 12.58 -5.75
N ARG A 211 18.69 12.73 -6.71
CA ARG A 211 17.52 13.59 -6.57
C ARG A 211 16.63 13.16 -5.40
N PHE A 212 16.61 11.87 -5.10
CA PHE A 212 15.67 11.27 -4.16
C PHE A 212 16.28 10.88 -2.81
N VAL A 213 17.53 11.28 -2.54
CA VAL A 213 18.26 10.92 -1.29
C VAL A 213 17.50 11.31 -0.02
N ASN A 214 16.78 12.44 -0.04
CA ASN A 214 16.01 12.94 1.10
C ASN A 214 14.50 12.69 0.99
N HIS A 215 14.08 11.84 0.03
CA HIS A 215 12.67 11.53 -0.19
C HIS A 215 12.25 10.30 0.63
N GLU A 216 10.97 10.24 1.00
CA GLU A 216 10.39 9.00 1.51
C GLU A 216 10.14 8.05 0.33
N THR A 217 10.58 6.80 0.46
CA THR A 217 10.31 5.74 -0.51
C THR A 217 9.00 5.04 -0.17
N LEU A 218 8.08 5.05 -1.12
CA LEU A 218 6.75 4.45 -1.02
C LEU A 218 6.59 3.38 -2.11
N GLN A 219 5.71 2.41 -1.90
CA GLN A 219 5.39 1.38 -2.89
C GLN A 219 3.90 1.41 -3.19
N VAL A 220 3.55 1.32 -4.47
CA VAL A 220 2.17 1.26 -4.95
C VAL A 220 1.56 -0.10 -4.63
N ILE A 221 0.42 -0.08 -3.93
CA ILE A 221 -0.36 -1.27 -3.58
C ILE A 221 -1.62 -1.44 -4.42
N TYR A 222 -2.16 -0.36 -4.99
CA TYR A 222 -3.36 -0.37 -5.83
C TYR A 222 -3.15 0.42 -7.13
N PRO A 223 -3.70 -0.04 -8.26
CA PRO A 223 -3.59 0.69 -9.52
C PRO A 223 -4.44 1.96 -9.50
N TYR A 224 -3.99 3.02 -10.17
CA TYR A 224 -4.74 4.28 -10.29
C TYR A 224 -4.56 4.89 -11.68
N THR A 225 -5.67 5.26 -12.31
CA THR A 225 -5.66 5.96 -13.60
C THR A 225 -5.95 7.44 -13.37
N PRO A 226 -5.04 8.35 -13.79
CA PRO A 226 -5.21 9.79 -13.65
C PRO A 226 -6.55 10.29 -14.18
N GLN A 227 -7.20 11.17 -13.43
CA GLN A 227 -8.44 11.85 -13.82
C GLN A 227 -8.18 13.28 -14.30
N ASN A 228 -7.04 13.87 -13.91
CA ASN A 228 -6.58 15.20 -14.30
C ASN A 228 -5.11 15.14 -14.76
N ASP A 229 -4.67 16.15 -15.49
CA ASP A 229 -3.32 16.19 -16.10
C ASP A 229 -2.18 16.35 -15.06
N ASP A 230 -2.50 16.78 -13.84
CA ASP A 230 -1.58 16.92 -12.72
C ASP A 230 -1.47 15.64 -11.86
N GLU A 231 -2.22 14.58 -12.19
CA GLU A 231 -2.23 13.32 -11.46
C GLU A 231 -1.29 12.26 -12.06
N LEU A 232 -0.71 11.43 -11.19
CA LEU A 232 0.25 10.39 -11.55
C LEU A 232 -0.44 9.02 -11.71
N GLU A 233 -0.16 8.33 -12.81
CA GLU A 233 -0.60 6.94 -13.01
C GLU A 233 0.13 6.01 -12.06
N LEU A 234 -0.61 5.10 -11.41
CA LEU A 234 -0.04 4.15 -10.47
C LEU A 234 -0.18 2.72 -10.98
N VAL A 235 0.96 2.01 -10.99
CA VAL A 235 1.04 0.58 -11.31
C VAL A 235 1.48 -0.18 -10.05
N PRO A 236 0.72 -1.20 -9.59
CA PRO A 236 1.08 -1.98 -8.41
C PRO A 236 2.51 -2.53 -8.48
N GLY A 237 3.26 -2.37 -7.39
CA GLY A 237 4.67 -2.76 -7.31
C GLY A 237 5.66 -1.66 -7.66
N ASP A 238 5.24 -0.58 -8.33
CA ASP A 238 6.10 0.58 -8.58
C ASP A 238 6.49 1.30 -7.27
N PHE A 239 7.61 2.01 -7.31
CA PHE A 239 8.09 2.82 -6.20
C PHE A 239 7.88 4.30 -6.49
N ILE A 240 7.41 5.02 -5.49
CA ILE A 240 7.19 6.47 -5.54
C ILE A 240 8.14 7.15 -4.58
N PHE A 241 8.85 8.18 -5.04
CA PHE A 241 9.62 9.08 -4.20
C PHE A 241 8.76 10.29 -3.83
N MET A 242 8.54 10.49 -2.54
CA MET A 242 7.77 11.62 -2.02
C MET A 242 8.69 12.62 -1.32
N SER A 243 8.61 13.88 -1.74
CA SER A 243 9.34 14.99 -1.11
C SER A 243 8.59 15.50 0.13
N PRO A 244 9.21 15.49 1.33
CA PRO A 244 8.57 16.02 2.53
C PRO A 244 8.22 17.52 2.43
N VAL A 245 8.92 18.25 1.56
CA VAL A 245 8.74 19.70 1.39
C VAL A 245 7.50 20.01 0.56
N GLU A 246 7.30 19.27 -0.54
CA GLU A 246 6.21 19.51 -1.50
C GLU A 246 4.86 19.06 -0.94
N GLN A 247 4.85 18.10 0.00
CA GLN A 247 3.65 17.62 0.69
C GLN A 247 2.86 18.74 1.39
N SER A 248 3.55 19.78 1.89
CA SER A 248 2.92 20.92 2.58
C SER A 248 1.96 21.74 1.70
N SER A 249 2.12 21.66 0.38
CA SER A 249 1.32 22.38 -0.61
C SER A 249 0.17 21.55 -1.21
N THR A 250 0.14 20.24 -0.95
CA THR A 250 -0.81 19.32 -1.55
C THR A 250 -2.16 19.32 -0.83
N SER A 251 -3.22 19.09 -1.59
CA SER A 251 -4.56 18.90 -1.02
C SER A 251 -4.56 17.63 -0.17
N GLU A 252 -5.25 17.66 0.96
CA GLU A 252 -5.37 16.52 1.87
C GLU A 252 -5.70 15.22 1.13
N GLY A 253 -5.13 14.08 1.56
CA GLY A 253 -5.35 12.75 0.95
C GLY A 253 -4.68 12.51 -0.40
N TRP A 254 -4.04 13.54 -0.96
CA TRP A 254 -3.14 13.43 -2.10
C TRP A 254 -1.72 13.67 -1.63
N ILE A 255 -0.79 12.99 -2.28
CA ILE A 255 0.63 13.26 -2.14
C ILE A 255 1.17 13.59 -3.52
N TYR A 256 2.19 14.45 -3.57
CA TYR A 256 2.96 14.65 -4.78
C TYR A 256 4.14 13.69 -4.74
N GLY A 257 4.36 12.96 -5.83
CA GLY A 257 5.43 11.98 -5.90
C GLY A 257 5.92 11.75 -7.31
N ILE A 258 7.06 11.08 -7.39
CA ILE A 258 7.75 10.77 -8.64
C ILE A 258 7.84 9.26 -8.78
N SER A 259 7.34 8.72 -9.89
CA SER A 259 7.41 7.29 -10.21
C SER A 259 8.84 6.88 -10.56
N LEU A 260 9.34 5.81 -9.95
CA LEU A 260 10.62 5.21 -10.33
C LEU A 260 10.54 4.55 -11.71
N ALA A 261 9.39 3.96 -12.07
CA ALA A 261 9.22 3.27 -13.35
C ALA A 261 9.19 4.21 -14.56
N THR A 262 8.69 5.44 -14.39
CA THR A 262 8.48 6.38 -15.50
C THR A 262 9.23 7.70 -15.37
N GLY A 263 9.78 8.02 -14.19
CA GLY A 263 10.38 9.32 -13.89
C GLY A 263 9.37 10.48 -13.87
N CYS A 264 8.09 10.22 -14.13
CA CYS A 264 7.04 11.22 -14.17
C CYS A 264 6.62 11.61 -12.75
N SER A 265 6.25 12.88 -12.58
CA SER A 265 5.81 13.44 -11.31
C SER A 265 4.34 13.84 -11.36
N GLY A 266 3.61 13.66 -10.27
CA GLY A 266 2.23 14.10 -10.18
C GLY A 266 1.59 13.81 -8.83
N LEU A 267 0.32 14.22 -8.70
CA LEU A 267 -0.50 13.94 -7.53
C LEU A 267 -1.02 12.50 -7.58
N LEU A 268 -0.92 11.80 -6.45
CA LEU A 268 -1.46 10.45 -6.29
C LEU A 268 -2.20 10.28 -4.96
N PRO A 269 -3.19 9.37 -4.88
CA PRO A 269 -3.92 9.14 -3.64
C PRO A 269 -3.03 8.48 -2.57
N GLU A 270 -3.00 9.04 -1.37
CA GLU A 270 -2.15 8.56 -0.27
C GLU A 270 -2.49 7.11 0.14
N ASN A 271 -3.76 6.71 0.04
CA ASN A 271 -4.21 5.37 0.42
C ASN A 271 -3.90 4.27 -0.61
N TYR A 272 -3.25 4.61 -1.72
CA TYR A 272 -2.85 3.67 -2.79
C TYR A 272 -1.38 3.24 -2.67
N ILE A 273 -0.68 3.77 -1.66
CA ILE A 273 0.73 3.50 -1.41
C ILE A 273 0.97 3.03 0.02
N THR A 274 2.13 2.41 0.26
CA THR A 274 2.62 2.03 1.59
C THR A 274 4.09 2.40 1.73
N LYS A 275 4.59 2.53 2.97
CA LYS A 275 6.02 2.81 3.19
C LYS A 275 6.88 1.62 2.75
N ALA A 276 7.86 1.90 1.91
CA ALA A 276 8.80 0.92 1.39
C ALA A 276 10.17 1.05 2.05
N ASP A 277 11.02 0.06 1.84
CA ASP A 277 12.41 0.05 2.30
C ASP A 277 13.25 0.80 1.25
N GLU A 278 14.13 1.72 1.68
CA GLU A 278 14.91 2.60 0.78
C GLU A 278 15.70 1.81 -0.27
N CYS A 279 16.35 0.73 0.17
CA CYS A 279 17.14 -0.14 -0.70
C CYS A 279 16.32 -0.87 -1.78
N GLY A 280 14.99 -0.87 -1.69
CA GLY A 280 14.12 -1.42 -2.74
C GLY A 280 14.23 -0.69 -4.07
N THR A 281 14.73 0.55 -4.06
CA THR A 281 14.93 1.40 -5.26
C THR A 281 16.37 1.47 -5.72
N TRP A 282 17.29 0.81 -5.01
CA TRP A 282 18.71 0.88 -5.32
C TRP A 282 19.06 -0.06 -6.47
N VAL A 283 19.95 0.41 -7.33
CA VAL A 283 20.41 -0.31 -8.50
C VAL A 283 21.68 -1.05 -8.16
N PHE A 284 21.68 -2.35 -8.41
CA PHE A 284 22.83 -3.23 -8.25
C PHE A 284 23.70 -3.23 -9.51
N HIS A 285 25.00 -2.98 -9.38
CA HIS A 285 25.93 -2.90 -10.52
C HIS A 285 26.86 -4.10 -10.65
N GLY A 286 27.09 -4.82 -9.56
CA GLY A 286 27.97 -5.99 -9.59
C GLY A 286 28.42 -6.37 -8.20
N SER A 287 28.88 -7.62 -8.09
CA SER A 287 29.40 -8.15 -6.83
C SER A 287 30.44 -9.23 -7.06
N TYR A 288 31.46 -9.26 -6.21
CA TYR A 288 32.53 -10.24 -6.31
C TYR A 288 32.76 -10.90 -4.95
N SER A 289 32.77 -12.23 -4.97
CA SER A 289 33.12 -13.06 -3.81
C SER A 289 34.57 -12.86 -3.45
N ILE A 290 34.85 -12.80 -2.16
CA ILE A 290 36.20 -12.69 -1.64
C ILE A 290 36.85 -14.08 -1.49
N LEU A 291 36.04 -15.14 -1.33
CA LEU A 291 36.51 -16.51 -1.12
C LEU A 291 36.46 -17.40 -2.36
N ASN A 292 35.44 -17.29 -3.22
CA ASN A 292 35.20 -18.21 -4.34
C ASN A 292 35.46 -17.59 -5.72
N THR A 293 35.88 -18.43 -6.67
CA THR A 293 36.40 -18.05 -8.00
C THR A 293 35.37 -18.06 -9.14
N THR A 294 34.11 -18.39 -8.90
CA THR A 294 33.09 -18.38 -9.96
C THR A 294 32.44 -17.00 -10.07
N SER A 295 32.64 -16.33 -11.22
CA SER A 295 31.78 -15.24 -11.65
C SER A 295 30.34 -15.74 -11.66
N CYS A 296 29.52 -15.27 -10.73
CA CYS A 296 28.11 -15.61 -10.71
C CYS A 296 27.41 -14.70 -11.74
N PRO A 297 26.70 -15.24 -12.75
CA PRO A 297 25.72 -14.45 -13.47
C PRO A 297 24.67 -14.02 -12.45
N SER A 298 24.39 -12.72 -12.38
CA SER A 298 23.26 -12.09 -11.67
C SER A 298 22.63 -12.94 -10.55
N LEU A 299 22.99 -12.67 -9.30
CA LEU A 299 22.15 -13.06 -8.15
C LEU A 299 20.68 -12.69 -8.48
N PRO A 300 19.69 -13.53 -8.13
CA PRO A 300 18.30 -13.19 -8.38
C PRO A 300 18.05 -11.86 -7.68
N ALA A 301 17.62 -10.87 -8.47
CA ALA A 301 16.97 -9.71 -7.92
C ALA A 301 15.87 -10.25 -7.00
N PHE A 302 15.78 -9.73 -5.78
CA PHE A 302 14.55 -9.84 -5.00
C PHE A 302 13.50 -8.99 -5.74
N ALA A 303 12.90 -9.57 -6.78
CA ALA A 303 11.67 -9.19 -7.46
C ALA A 303 11.43 -10.19 -8.61
N ASP A 304 10.66 -11.25 -8.39
CA ASP A 304 9.34 -11.35 -9.01
C ASP A 304 8.49 -12.44 -8.33
N GLY A 305 7.35 -12.03 -7.79
CA GLY A 305 6.28 -12.91 -7.32
C GLY A 305 5.30 -13.26 -8.45
N ALA A 306 5.68 -13.05 -9.71
CA ALA A 306 4.91 -13.41 -10.87
C ALA A 306 5.79 -14.18 -11.88
N LEU A 307 5.24 -15.28 -12.41
CA LEU A 307 5.74 -16.05 -13.57
C LEU A 307 6.91 -17.02 -13.36
N GLU A 308 6.70 -18.04 -12.52
CA GLU A 308 7.17 -19.40 -12.81
C GLU A 308 6.00 -20.39 -12.71
N ARG A 309 5.20 -20.48 -13.78
CA ARG A 309 4.38 -21.66 -14.09
C ARG A 309 4.04 -21.63 -15.58
N ARG A 310 5.00 -21.98 -16.42
CA ARG A 310 4.74 -22.56 -17.75
C ARG A 310 6.01 -23.17 -18.31
N GLN A 311 5.84 -24.42 -18.76
CA GLN A 311 6.72 -25.23 -19.60
C GLN A 311 7.77 -26.10 -18.89
N GLN A 312 7.30 -27.24 -18.37
CA GLN A 312 7.79 -28.51 -18.90
C GLN A 312 6.62 -29.50 -19.06
N GLU A 313 6.64 -30.19 -20.19
CA GLU A 313 5.55 -30.84 -20.89
C GLU A 313 5.10 -32.21 -20.35
N GLU A 314 3.86 -32.52 -20.71
CA GLU A 314 3.32 -33.84 -21.10
C GLU A 314 3.63 -35.09 -20.26
N GLN A 315 2.62 -35.50 -19.49
CA GLN A 315 1.97 -36.81 -19.59
C GLN A 315 0.66 -36.77 -18.76
N GLY A 316 -0.51 -36.97 -19.39
CA GLY A 316 -1.78 -37.18 -18.67
C GLY A 316 -2.03 -38.67 -18.39
N PRO A 317 -3.23 -39.08 -17.91
CA PRO A 317 -4.28 -38.35 -17.21
C PRO A 317 -4.62 -39.00 -15.84
N GLY A 318 -5.18 -38.25 -14.88
CA GLY A 318 -5.66 -38.86 -13.63
C GLY A 318 -6.19 -37.89 -12.58
N ASP A 319 -7.51 -37.72 -12.62
CA ASP A 319 -8.43 -37.34 -11.54
C ASP A 319 -8.30 -36.00 -10.80
N THR A 320 -9.40 -35.25 -10.88
CA THR A 320 -9.69 -33.99 -10.21
C THR A 320 -10.04 -34.18 -8.74
N GLY A 321 -9.32 -33.48 -7.85
CA GLY A 321 -9.73 -33.24 -6.47
C GLY A 321 -9.40 -31.80 -6.05
N PRO A 322 -10.28 -31.08 -5.33
CA PRO A 322 -10.07 -29.65 -5.03
C PRO A 322 -8.99 -29.46 -3.95
N LEU A 323 -8.07 -28.52 -4.22
CA LEU A 323 -7.08 -28.03 -3.27
C LEU A 323 -7.78 -27.23 -2.16
N THR A 324 -7.89 -27.85 -1.00
CA THR A 324 -8.32 -27.22 0.25
C THR A 324 -7.27 -26.21 0.70
N ILE A 325 -7.61 -24.92 0.71
CA ILE A 325 -6.85 -23.89 1.43
C ILE A 325 -7.04 -24.19 2.93
N ILE A 326 -5.97 -24.58 3.62
CA ILE A 326 -5.97 -24.69 5.08
C ILE A 326 -5.93 -23.25 5.63
N CYS A 327 -7.11 -22.65 5.79
CA CYS A 327 -7.29 -21.55 6.72
C CYS A 327 -7.07 -22.09 8.13
N GLN A 328 -6.20 -21.46 8.90
CA GLN A 328 -6.04 -21.76 10.32
C GLN A 328 -7.40 -21.57 11.02
N ASN A 329 -7.87 -22.62 11.69
CA ASN A 329 -9.04 -22.57 12.56
C ASN A 329 -8.80 -21.56 13.69
N VAL A 330 -9.37 -20.36 13.56
CA VAL A 330 -9.61 -19.51 14.73
C VAL A 330 -10.77 -20.16 15.46
N GLN A 331 -10.47 -20.88 16.55
CA GLN A 331 -11.53 -21.40 17.41
C GLN A 331 -12.40 -20.23 17.90
N PRO A 332 -13.74 -20.29 17.76
CA PRO A 332 -14.60 -19.26 18.30
C PRO A 332 -14.51 -19.34 19.82
N LEU A 333 -14.03 -18.27 20.45
CA LEU A 333 -14.13 -18.08 21.89
C LEU A 333 -15.63 -18.02 22.24
N ARG A 334 -16.24 -19.15 22.62
CA ARG A 334 -17.59 -19.18 23.18
C ARG A 334 -17.59 -18.42 24.49
N ARG A 335 -17.93 -17.13 24.44
CA ARG A 335 -18.37 -16.39 25.63
C ARG A 335 -19.79 -16.85 25.96
N SER A 336 -19.91 -17.78 26.92
CA SER A 336 -21.16 -17.96 27.64
C SER A 336 -21.38 -16.74 28.54
N SER A 337 -22.19 -15.77 28.09
CA SER A 337 -22.61 -14.67 28.95
C SER A 337 -24.10 -14.80 29.28
N GLN A 338 -24.39 -15.47 30.39
CA GLN A 338 -25.63 -15.26 31.14
C GLN A 338 -25.53 -13.92 31.91
N GLY A 339 -25.62 -12.82 31.16
CA GLY A 339 -25.76 -11.47 31.69
C GLY A 339 -26.93 -10.77 30.99
N PRO A 340 -27.43 -9.65 31.51
CA PRO A 340 -28.52 -8.90 30.88
C PRO A 340 -28.13 -8.56 29.43
N GLN A 341 -28.99 -8.90 28.46
CA GLN A 341 -28.74 -8.68 27.04
C GLN A 341 -28.47 -7.20 26.79
N LYS A 342 -27.22 -6.86 26.42
CA LYS A 342 -26.81 -5.50 26.11
C LYS A 342 -27.32 -5.15 24.71
N ARG A 343 -27.89 -3.95 24.58
CA ARG A 343 -28.26 -3.41 23.27
C ARG A 343 -27.01 -3.09 22.45
N CYS A 344 -26.99 -3.46 21.18
CA CYS A 344 -25.87 -3.21 20.27
C CYS A 344 -26.32 -2.34 19.10
N LEU A 345 -25.49 -1.36 18.74
CA LEU A 345 -25.64 -0.56 17.53
C LEU A 345 -24.50 -0.92 16.57
N PHE A 346 -24.84 -1.47 15.42
CA PHE A 346 -23.90 -1.70 14.32
C PHE A 346 -24.04 -0.58 13.30
N VAL A 347 -22.91 -0.03 12.84
CA VAL A 347 -22.88 0.98 11.77
C VAL A 347 -21.90 0.51 10.72
N CYS A 348 -22.35 0.44 9.46
CA CYS A 348 -21.51 0.03 8.35
C CYS A 348 -21.68 0.95 7.13
N ARG A 349 -20.63 1.01 6.31
CA ARG A 349 -20.61 1.72 5.04
C ARG A 349 -21.30 0.88 3.96
N HIS A 350 -21.92 1.54 2.99
CA HIS A 350 -22.37 0.92 1.75
C HIS A 350 -21.23 0.18 1.00
N GLY A 351 -21.58 -0.79 0.15
CA GLY A 351 -20.63 -1.50 -0.71
C GLY A 351 -20.05 -0.66 -1.86
N GLU A 352 -19.16 -1.27 -2.64
CA GLU A 352 -18.52 -0.66 -3.81
C GLU A 352 -19.52 0.02 -4.76
N ARG A 353 -19.24 1.27 -5.17
CA ARG A 353 -20.13 2.10 -5.98
C ARG A 353 -19.77 2.11 -7.46
N MET A 354 -20.79 2.22 -8.31
CA MET A 354 -20.64 2.29 -9.76
C MET A 354 -19.79 3.48 -10.24
N ASP A 355 -20.04 4.67 -9.67
CA ASP A 355 -19.40 5.93 -10.05
C ASP A 355 -17.90 5.97 -9.71
N VAL A 356 -17.50 5.26 -8.65
CA VAL A 356 -16.09 5.16 -8.24
C VAL A 356 -15.33 4.21 -9.15
N VAL A 357 -15.89 3.04 -9.46
CA VAL A 357 -15.22 2.01 -10.27
C VAL A 357 -15.12 2.41 -11.74
N PHE A 358 -16.19 2.97 -12.30
CA PHE A 358 -16.29 3.27 -13.73
C PHE A 358 -16.06 4.75 -14.05
N GLY A 359 -15.70 5.54 -13.05
CA GLY A 359 -15.33 6.94 -13.17
C GLY A 359 -16.47 7.89 -13.53
N LYS A 360 -16.11 9.15 -13.79
CA LYS A 360 -17.03 10.27 -14.03
C LYS A 360 -18.07 9.99 -15.13
N TYR A 361 -17.67 9.25 -16.17
CA TYR A 361 -18.51 8.99 -17.35
C TYR A 361 -19.24 7.64 -17.30
N TRP A 362 -19.35 7.00 -16.14
CA TRP A 362 -19.98 5.68 -15.99
C TRP A 362 -21.39 5.58 -16.58
N LEU A 363 -22.20 6.66 -16.53
CA LEU A 363 -23.53 6.69 -17.14
C LEU A 363 -23.47 6.47 -18.65
N SER A 364 -22.51 7.09 -19.34
CA SER A 364 -22.35 6.93 -20.79
C SER A 364 -21.94 5.51 -21.20
N GLN A 365 -21.31 4.77 -20.27
CA GLN A 365 -20.89 3.39 -20.49
C GLN A 365 -22.05 2.39 -20.34
N CYS A 366 -23.13 2.77 -19.65
CA CYS A 366 -24.21 1.84 -19.30
C CYS A 366 -25.63 2.31 -19.67
N PHE A 367 -25.76 3.44 -20.40
CA PHE A 367 -27.03 3.88 -20.96
C PHE A 367 -26.90 4.17 -22.46
N ASP A 368 -27.83 3.64 -23.26
CA ASP A 368 -27.89 3.94 -24.70
C ASP A 368 -28.43 5.36 -24.99
N ALA A 369 -28.41 5.77 -26.25
CA ALA A 369 -28.93 7.08 -26.68
C ALA A 369 -30.44 7.28 -26.39
N LYS A 370 -31.19 6.21 -26.07
CA LYS A 370 -32.60 6.25 -25.67
C LYS A 370 -32.78 6.21 -24.15
N GLY A 371 -31.68 6.25 -23.38
CA GLY A 371 -31.68 6.19 -21.92
C GLY A 371 -31.98 4.80 -21.36
N ARG A 372 -31.83 3.73 -22.16
CA ARG A 372 -32.03 2.35 -21.71
C ARG A 372 -30.73 1.80 -21.13
N TYR A 373 -30.85 1.15 -19.97
CA TYR A 373 -29.73 0.53 -19.30
C TYR A 373 -29.17 -0.64 -20.12
N MET A 374 -27.86 -0.65 -20.36
CA MET A 374 -27.12 -1.72 -21.01
C MET A 374 -25.90 -2.07 -20.17
N ARG A 375 -25.85 -3.30 -19.68
CA ARG A 375 -24.71 -3.81 -18.93
C ARG A 375 -23.52 -4.04 -19.89
N SER A 376 -22.49 -3.20 -19.78
CA SER A 376 -21.27 -3.29 -20.61
C SER A 376 -20.08 -3.96 -19.89
N ASN A 377 -20.16 -4.13 -18.57
CA ASN A 377 -19.15 -4.82 -17.76
C ASN A 377 -19.81 -5.78 -16.75
N LEU A 378 -19.15 -6.91 -16.45
CA LEU A 378 -19.68 -7.91 -15.53
C LEU A 378 -19.84 -7.40 -14.09
N ASN A 379 -19.08 -6.38 -13.68
CA ASN A 379 -19.24 -5.77 -12.37
C ASN A 379 -20.41 -4.76 -12.33
N MET A 380 -21.04 -4.44 -13.46
CA MET A 380 -22.29 -3.68 -13.49
C MET A 380 -23.50 -4.61 -13.21
N PRO A 381 -24.56 -4.14 -12.50
CA PRO A 381 -25.73 -4.95 -12.18
C PRO A 381 -26.49 -5.37 -13.43
N HIS A 382 -27.37 -6.37 -13.28
CA HIS A 382 -28.17 -6.86 -14.41
C HIS A 382 -29.30 -5.89 -14.79
N ASN A 383 -29.79 -5.12 -13.82
CA ASN A 383 -30.84 -4.13 -14.00
C ASN A 383 -30.66 -2.97 -13.00
N LEU A 384 -31.28 -1.84 -13.32
CA LEU A 384 -31.36 -0.68 -12.44
C LEU A 384 -32.84 -0.28 -12.28
N PRO A 385 -33.25 0.20 -11.08
CA PRO A 385 -34.59 0.75 -10.89
C PRO A 385 -34.93 1.85 -11.90
N GLN A 386 -36.20 1.92 -12.31
CA GLN A 386 -36.66 3.09 -13.07
C GLN A 386 -36.75 4.30 -12.14
N ARG A 387 -36.38 5.48 -12.63
CA ARG A 387 -36.40 6.74 -11.87
C ARG A 387 -37.21 7.79 -12.60
N SER A 388 -37.88 8.66 -11.83
CA SER A 388 -38.76 9.70 -12.35
C SER A 388 -38.05 10.71 -13.27
N GLY A 389 -36.79 11.09 -12.97
CA GLY A 389 -35.94 11.91 -13.84
C GLY A 389 -35.13 11.12 -14.86
N GLY A 390 -35.42 9.83 -15.03
CA GLY A 390 -34.70 8.94 -15.92
C GLY A 390 -33.28 8.63 -15.44
N PHE A 391 -32.41 8.24 -16.37
CA PHE A 391 -31.06 7.76 -16.02
C PHE A 391 -30.14 8.84 -15.43
N ARG A 392 -30.44 10.13 -15.63
CA ARG A 392 -29.61 11.23 -15.11
C ARG A 392 -29.69 11.37 -13.59
N ASP A 393 -30.78 10.94 -12.96
CA ASP A 393 -30.89 10.96 -11.49
C ASP A 393 -29.84 10.08 -10.81
N TYR A 394 -29.28 9.10 -11.52
CA TYR A 394 -28.18 8.27 -11.03
C TYR A 394 -26.85 9.03 -10.89
N GLU A 395 -26.67 10.17 -11.56
CA GLU A 395 -25.43 10.95 -11.51
C GLU A 395 -25.06 11.36 -10.09
N LYS A 396 -26.06 11.73 -9.28
CA LYS A 396 -25.89 12.13 -7.87
C LYS A 396 -26.26 11.04 -6.86
N ASP A 397 -26.69 9.87 -7.33
CA ASP A 397 -27.20 8.79 -6.49
C ASP A 397 -26.95 7.43 -7.15
N ALA A 398 -25.67 7.13 -7.34
CA ALA A 398 -25.18 5.94 -8.02
C ALA A 398 -25.53 4.64 -7.25
N PRO A 399 -25.75 3.53 -7.98
CA PRO A 399 -25.98 2.21 -7.40
C PRO A 399 -24.66 1.56 -6.93
N ILE A 400 -24.77 0.45 -6.20
CA ILE A 400 -23.62 -0.46 -5.96
C ILE A 400 -23.35 -1.36 -7.16
N THR A 401 -22.12 -1.86 -7.26
CA THR A 401 -21.68 -2.84 -8.26
C THR A 401 -22.11 -4.27 -7.88
N VAL A 402 -21.83 -5.25 -8.75
CA VAL A 402 -22.01 -6.68 -8.44
C VAL A 402 -21.09 -7.11 -7.29
N LEU A 403 -19.84 -6.62 -7.27
CA LEU A 403 -18.93 -6.82 -6.15
C LEU A 403 -19.44 -6.12 -4.88
N GLY A 404 -20.00 -4.91 -4.98
CA GLY A 404 -20.67 -4.23 -3.86
C GLY A 404 -21.83 -5.03 -3.29
N CYS A 405 -22.65 -5.66 -4.14
CA CYS A 405 -23.70 -6.58 -3.71
C CYS A 405 -23.12 -7.80 -2.98
N THR A 406 -22.02 -8.35 -3.49
CA THR A 406 -21.34 -9.53 -2.92
C THR A 406 -20.73 -9.22 -1.56
N GLN A 407 -20.05 -8.07 -1.41
CA GLN A 407 -19.52 -7.57 -0.14
C GLN A 407 -20.62 -7.49 0.92
N ALA A 408 -21.75 -6.86 0.57
CA ALA A 408 -22.90 -6.71 1.45
C ALA A 408 -23.50 -8.08 1.85
N ARG A 409 -23.61 -9.00 0.90
CA ARG A 409 -24.11 -10.36 1.15
C ARG A 409 -23.21 -11.14 2.10
N LEU A 410 -21.89 -11.10 1.91
CA LEU A 410 -20.92 -11.78 2.79
C LEU A 410 -20.98 -11.26 4.22
N VAL A 411 -21.20 -9.95 4.41
CA VAL A 411 -21.44 -9.37 5.75
C VAL A 411 -22.71 -9.97 6.38
N GLY A 412 -23.78 -10.11 5.61
CA GLY A 412 -25.02 -10.75 6.08
C GLY A 412 -24.83 -12.22 6.44
N GLU A 413 -24.10 -12.98 5.61
CA GLU A 413 -23.77 -14.39 5.86
C GLU A 413 -22.93 -14.53 7.14
N ALA A 414 -21.95 -13.65 7.37
CA ALA A 414 -21.17 -13.63 8.61
C ALA A 414 -22.04 -13.31 9.85
N LEU A 415 -23.02 -12.41 9.73
CA LEU A 415 -23.97 -12.14 10.82
C LEU A 415 -24.83 -13.37 11.13
N LEU A 416 -25.25 -14.11 10.10
CA LEU A 416 -26.01 -15.36 10.24
C LEU A 416 -25.17 -16.45 10.90
N GLU A 417 -23.96 -16.69 10.42
CA GLU A 417 -23.02 -17.69 10.95
C GLU A 417 -22.64 -17.44 12.41
N THR A 418 -22.51 -16.16 12.81
CA THR A 418 -22.23 -15.78 14.19
C THR A 418 -23.46 -15.78 15.09
N ASN A 419 -24.64 -16.16 14.56
CA ASN A 419 -25.94 -16.06 15.24
C ASN A 419 -26.19 -14.65 15.81
N THR A 420 -25.74 -13.62 15.11
CA THR A 420 -25.96 -12.22 15.50
C THR A 420 -27.35 -11.78 15.04
N ILE A 421 -28.29 -11.72 15.97
CA ILE A 421 -29.65 -11.26 15.69
C ILE A 421 -29.62 -9.76 15.38
N VAL A 422 -30.30 -9.32 14.31
CA VAL A 422 -30.57 -7.91 14.01
C VAL A 422 -32.08 -7.71 14.07
N ASP A 423 -32.54 -6.84 14.96
CA ASP A 423 -33.97 -6.60 15.17
C ASP A 423 -34.50 -5.48 14.27
N TYR A 424 -33.67 -4.46 14.01
CA TYR A 424 -34.02 -3.31 13.19
C TYR A 424 -32.88 -2.95 12.24
N ILE A 425 -33.22 -2.61 11.00
CA ILE A 425 -32.28 -2.13 10.00
C ILE A 425 -32.73 -0.78 9.45
N TYR A 426 -31.83 0.20 9.56
CA TYR A 426 -32.00 1.55 9.05
C TYR A 426 -31.00 1.81 7.93
N SER A 427 -31.40 2.61 6.96
CA SER A 427 -30.50 3.00 5.87
C SER A 427 -30.62 4.47 5.51
N SER A 428 -29.51 5.05 5.08
CA SER A 428 -29.52 6.34 4.38
C SER A 428 -30.34 6.25 3.08
N PRO A 429 -30.98 7.35 2.62
CA PRO A 429 -31.79 7.35 1.39
C PRO A 429 -30.99 7.14 0.10
N SER A 430 -29.66 7.20 0.15
CA SER A 430 -28.83 6.93 -1.03
C SER A 430 -29.06 5.50 -1.52
N LEU A 431 -29.24 5.34 -2.83
CA LEU A 431 -29.56 4.04 -3.44
C LEU A 431 -28.54 2.96 -3.05
N ARG A 432 -27.25 3.31 -3.07
CA ARG A 432 -26.17 2.43 -2.63
C ARG A 432 -26.32 1.89 -1.20
N CYS A 433 -26.83 2.69 -0.28
CA CYS A 433 -27.03 2.30 1.10
C CYS A 433 -28.22 1.33 1.22
N VAL A 434 -29.32 1.63 0.54
CA VAL A 434 -30.51 0.77 0.50
C VAL A 434 -30.21 -0.57 -0.16
N GLN A 435 -29.49 -0.58 -1.28
CA GLN A 435 -29.06 -1.81 -1.96
C GLN A 435 -28.10 -2.63 -1.08
N THR A 436 -27.19 -1.99 -0.35
CA THR A 436 -26.31 -2.67 0.61
C THR A 436 -27.14 -3.31 1.71
N ALA A 437 -28.07 -2.56 2.33
CA ALA A 437 -28.95 -3.07 3.37
C ALA A 437 -29.78 -4.28 2.91
N HIS A 438 -30.33 -4.22 1.70
CA HIS A 438 -31.08 -5.34 1.12
C HIS A 438 -30.21 -6.58 0.87
N ASN A 439 -28.98 -6.42 0.39
CA ASN A 439 -28.08 -7.55 0.18
C ASN A 439 -27.55 -8.14 1.50
N ILE A 440 -27.36 -7.32 2.55
CA ILE A 440 -27.10 -7.84 3.91
C ILE A 440 -28.28 -8.69 4.37
N LEU A 441 -29.53 -8.20 4.21
CA LEU A 441 -30.71 -8.99 4.56
C LEU A 441 -30.78 -10.32 3.82
N LYS A 442 -30.41 -10.36 2.53
CA LYS A 442 -30.31 -11.60 1.75
C LYS A 442 -29.27 -12.56 2.33
N GLY A 443 -28.09 -12.08 2.70
CA GLY A 443 -27.07 -12.90 3.35
C GLY A 443 -27.53 -13.45 4.71
N MET A 444 -28.31 -12.65 5.44
CA MET A 444 -28.94 -13.05 6.71
C MET A 444 -30.17 -13.95 6.55
N GLN A 445 -30.69 -14.12 5.33
CA GLN A 445 -31.96 -14.80 5.04
C GLN A 445 -33.16 -14.14 5.76
N GLN A 446 -33.16 -12.80 5.87
CA GLN A 446 -34.18 -12.00 6.57
C GLN A 446 -34.90 -10.99 5.68
N GLU A 447 -34.70 -11.03 4.35
CA GLU A 447 -35.27 -10.05 3.40
C GLU A 447 -36.81 -10.05 3.32
N ASN A 448 -37.44 -11.15 3.74
CA ASN A 448 -38.89 -11.29 3.82
C ASN A 448 -39.46 -10.90 5.19
N SER A 449 -38.63 -10.93 6.24
CA SER A 449 -39.03 -10.72 7.63
C SER A 449 -38.78 -9.28 8.08
N LEU A 450 -37.60 -8.75 7.79
CA LEU A 450 -37.18 -7.40 8.17
C LEU A 450 -37.41 -6.42 7.02
N LYS A 451 -37.80 -5.20 7.38
CA LYS A 451 -38.00 -4.09 6.44
C LYS A 451 -37.05 -2.94 6.76
N ILE A 452 -36.42 -2.41 5.73
CA ILE A 452 -35.42 -1.33 5.78
C ILE A 452 -36.13 -0.01 6.01
N ARG A 453 -35.80 0.64 7.11
CA ARG A 453 -36.29 1.98 7.47
C ARG A 453 -35.38 3.04 6.85
N VAL A 454 -35.87 3.72 5.82
CA VAL A 454 -35.11 4.75 5.11
C VAL A 454 -35.18 6.06 5.89
N GLU A 455 -34.04 6.48 6.46
CA GLU A 455 -33.91 7.66 7.31
C GLU A 455 -32.97 8.70 6.68
N PRO A 456 -33.51 9.80 6.11
CA PRO A 456 -32.72 10.88 5.53
C PRO A 456 -31.74 11.54 6.51
N GLY A 457 -32.02 11.53 7.82
CA GLY A 457 -31.08 11.97 8.85
C GLY A 457 -29.75 11.21 8.86
N LEU A 458 -29.67 10.03 8.24
CA LEU A 458 -28.44 9.23 8.07
C LEU A 458 -27.67 9.54 6.77
N PHE A 459 -28.16 10.47 5.94
CA PHE A 459 -27.41 10.91 4.75
C PHE A 459 -26.09 11.58 5.13
N GLU A 460 -25.08 11.43 4.27
CA GLU A 460 -23.73 12.00 4.47
C GLU A 460 -23.77 13.52 4.56
N TRP A 461 -22.62 14.12 4.90
CA TRP A 461 -22.50 15.55 5.02
C TRP A 461 -22.87 16.24 3.69
N THR A 462 -23.95 17.04 3.69
CA THR A 462 -24.50 17.58 2.44
C THR A 462 -23.57 18.56 1.73
N LYS A 463 -22.50 19.02 2.39
CA LYS A 463 -21.41 19.78 1.77
C LYS A 463 -20.68 19.00 0.66
N TRP A 464 -20.72 17.67 0.68
CA TRP A 464 -20.14 16.83 -0.36
C TRP A 464 -21.03 16.64 -1.59
N VAL A 465 -22.29 17.09 -1.54
CA VAL A 465 -23.18 17.05 -2.70
C VAL A 465 -22.84 18.18 -3.65
N SER A 466 -22.59 17.85 -4.91
CA SER A 466 -22.33 18.86 -5.95
C SER A 466 -23.60 19.62 -6.36
N GLY A 467 -23.48 20.94 -6.48
CA GLY A 467 -24.54 21.83 -6.95
C GLY A 467 -25.47 22.36 -5.83
N SER A 468 -26.60 22.92 -6.22
CA SER A 468 -27.54 23.63 -5.33
C SER A 468 -28.73 22.78 -4.85
N THR A 469 -28.77 21.49 -5.19
CA THR A 469 -29.89 20.60 -4.85
C THR A 469 -29.38 19.26 -4.32
N LEU A 470 -30.12 18.69 -3.37
CA LEU A 470 -29.91 17.32 -2.89
C LEU A 470 -30.15 16.31 -4.04
N PRO A 471 -29.58 15.08 -3.95
CA PRO A 471 -29.90 14.03 -4.91
C PRO A 471 -31.39 13.71 -4.95
N ALA A 472 -31.91 13.40 -6.14
CA ALA A 472 -33.31 13.03 -6.33
C ALA A 472 -33.57 11.58 -5.89
N TRP A 473 -33.46 11.31 -4.58
CA TRP A 473 -33.59 9.94 -4.02
C TRP A 473 -34.89 9.25 -4.42
N ILE A 474 -34.81 7.94 -4.63
CA ILE A 474 -35.97 7.11 -4.95
C ILE A 474 -36.89 7.03 -3.72
N PRO A 475 -38.19 7.35 -3.84
CA PRO A 475 -39.14 7.23 -2.73
C PRO A 475 -39.24 5.79 -2.18
N PRO A 476 -39.53 5.60 -0.88
CA PRO A 476 -39.67 4.27 -0.28
C PRO A 476 -40.64 3.33 -1.01
N VAL A 477 -41.73 3.86 -1.56
CA VAL A 477 -42.72 3.09 -2.33
C VAL A 477 -42.10 2.52 -3.61
N ASP A 478 -41.30 3.31 -4.31
CA ASP A 478 -40.66 2.91 -5.56
C ASP A 478 -39.46 1.98 -5.29
N LEU A 479 -38.75 2.16 -4.17
CA LEU A 479 -37.73 1.22 -3.70
C LEU A 479 -38.34 -0.16 -3.39
N ALA A 480 -39.50 -0.19 -2.73
CA ALA A 480 -40.25 -1.42 -2.47
C ALA A 480 -40.74 -2.08 -3.76
N ALA A 481 -41.25 -1.29 -4.71
CA ALA A 481 -41.63 -1.78 -6.05
C ALA A 481 -40.44 -2.33 -6.84
N ALA A 482 -39.23 -1.80 -6.61
CA ALA A 482 -37.97 -2.33 -7.15
C ALA A 482 -37.44 -3.55 -6.39
N THR A 483 -38.27 -4.21 -5.56
CA THR A 483 -37.93 -5.42 -4.77
C THR A 483 -36.83 -5.23 -3.73
N LEU A 484 -36.58 -3.98 -3.31
CA LEU A 484 -35.73 -3.68 -2.16
C LEU A 484 -36.63 -3.70 -0.92
N SER A 485 -36.31 -4.52 0.08
CA SER A 485 -37.12 -4.81 1.27
C SER A 485 -37.36 -3.59 2.19
N VAL A 486 -37.97 -2.52 1.69
CA VAL A 486 -38.15 -1.22 2.37
C VAL A 486 -39.48 -1.17 3.13
N ASP A 487 -39.47 -0.52 4.30
CA ASP A 487 -40.66 -0.23 5.09
C ASP A 487 -41.34 1.05 4.56
N THR A 488 -42.44 0.90 3.85
CA THR A 488 -43.21 2.03 3.31
C THR A 488 -44.06 2.74 4.37
N THR A 489 -44.16 2.18 5.58
CA THR A 489 -44.93 2.74 6.70
C THR A 489 -44.07 3.56 7.66
N TYR A 490 -42.74 3.41 7.57
CA TYR A 490 -41.79 4.14 8.39
C TYR A 490 -41.89 5.65 8.15
N ARG A 491 -41.91 6.41 9.26
CA ARG A 491 -41.86 7.87 9.24
C ARG A 491 -40.48 8.33 9.71
N PRO A 492 -39.67 8.99 8.86
CA PRO A 492 -38.34 9.42 9.25
C PRO A 492 -38.40 10.50 10.33
N HIS A 493 -37.45 10.45 11.25
CA HIS A 493 -37.26 11.49 12.26
C HIS A 493 -36.80 12.80 11.62
N ILE A 494 -35.92 12.72 10.63
CA ILE A 494 -35.47 13.86 9.83
C ILE A 494 -35.90 13.63 8.38
N PRO A 495 -37.06 14.18 7.94
CA PRO A 495 -37.49 14.06 6.56
C PRO A 495 -36.55 14.84 5.61
N VAL A 496 -36.55 14.47 4.33
CA VAL A 496 -35.75 15.11 3.27
C VAL A 496 -35.87 16.63 3.26
N SER A 497 -37.08 17.16 3.50
CA SER A 497 -37.34 18.61 3.52
C SER A 497 -36.62 19.37 4.64
N LYS A 498 -36.08 18.68 5.65
CA LYS A 498 -35.28 19.28 6.73
C LYS A 498 -33.78 19.19 6.47
N LEU A 499 -33.33 18.49 5.44
CA LEU A 499 -31.92 18.49 5.04
C LEU A 499 -31.61 19.76 4.26
N VAL A 500 -30.56 20.46 4.68
CA VAL A 500 -30.11 21.69 4.04
C VAL A 500 -28.95 21.36 3.10
N VAL A 501 -28.96 21.92 1.89
CA VAL A 501 -27.83 21.80 0.96
C VAL A 501 -26.63 22.54 1.53
N SER A 502 -25.45 21.92 1.49
CA SER A 502 -24.21 22.51 2.02
C SER A 502 -24.30 22.93 3.50
N GLU A 503 -24.85 22.06 4.36
CA GLU A 503 -24.90 22.29 5.80
C GLU A 503 -23.49 22.42 6.42
N SER A 504 -23.39 23.08 7.58
CA SER A 504 -22.12 23.14 8.32
C SER A 504 -21.74 21.77 8.89
N TYR A 505 -20.46 21.59 9.21
CA TYR A 505 -19.98 20.37 9.85
C TYR A 505 -20.69 20.11 11.19
N ASP A 506 -20.85 21.14 12.01
CA ASP A 506 -21.53 21.03 13.32
C ASP A 506 -23.00 20.61 13.17
N ASN A 507 -23.69 21.13 12.15
CA ASN A 507 -25.08 20.73 11.86
C ASN A 507 -25.15 19.25 11.45
N TYR A 508 -24.21 18.79 10.61
CA TYR A 508 -24.11 17.40 10.19
C TYR A 508 -23.88 16.45 11.38
N ILE A 509 -22.93 16.76 12.25
CA ILE A 509 -22.65 15.97 13.46
C ILE A 509 -23.84 15.99 14.41
N SER A 510 -24.43 17.17 14.65
CA SER A 510 -25.57 17.34 15.54
C SER A 510 -26.79 16.53 15.07
N ARG A 511 -27.14 16.59 13.78
CA ARG A 511 -28.26 15.80 13.24
C ARG A 511 -27.98 14.30 13.25
N SER A 512 -26.72 13.89 13.03
CA SER A 512 -26.32 12.47 13.07
C SER A 512 -26.45 11.89 14.48
N TYR A 513 -26.06 12.67 15.50
CA TYR A 513 -26.25 12.30 16.89
C TYR A 513 -27.74 12.29 17.29
N GLN A 514 -28.50 13.31 16.90
CA GLN A 514 -29.93 13.39 17.17
C GLN A 514 -30.68 12.17 16.60
N VAL A 515 -30.51 11.88 15.31
CA VAL A 515 -31.23 10.79 14.64
C VAL A 515 -30.85 9.44 15.23
N THR A 516 -29.57 9.23 15.57
CA THR A 516 -29.11 7.97 16.17
C THR A 516 -29.75 7.76 17.56
N LYS A 517 -29.87 8.82 18.36
CA LYS A 517 -30.58 8.76 19.64
C LYS A 517 -32.06 8.46 19.49
N GLU A 518 -32.72 9.08 18.52
CA GLU A 518 -34.15 8.87 18.25
C GLU A 518 -34.41 7.42 17.82
N ILE A 519 -33.56 6.87 16.93
CA ILE A 519 -33.58 5.45 16.55
C ILE A 519 -33.41 4.53 17.77
N ILE A 520 -32.41 4.76 18.61
CA ILE A 520 -32.15 3.96 19.82
C ILE A 520 -33.32 4.03 20.82
N SER A 521 -33.98 5.20 20.89
CA SER A 521 -35.15 5.42 21.74
C SER A 521 -36.38 4.68 21.22
N GLU A 522 -36.64 4.76 19.92
CA GLU A 522 -37.78 4.12 19.25
C GLU A 522 -37.74 2.59 19.38
N CYS A 523 -36.53 2.02 19.31
CA CYS A 523 -36.26 0.59 19.42
C CYS A 523 -36.18 0.10 20.88
N LYS A 524 -36.18 1.00 21.88
CA LYS A 524 -36.02 0.65 23.30
C LYS A 524 -37.17 -0.25 23.76
N GLY A 525 -36.84 -1.43 24.27
CA GLY A 525 -37.82 -2.41 24.77
C GLY A 525 -38.51 -3.23 23.68
N LYS A 526 -38.16 -3.04 22.39
CA LYS A 526 -38.72 -3.79 21.26
C LYS A 526 -37.69 -4.64 20.50
N GLY A 527 -36.41 -4.44 20.77
CA GLY A 527 -35.29 -5.16 20.18
C GLY A 527 -33.97 -4.67 20.79
N ASN A 528 -32.93 -5.49 20.68
CA ASN A 528 -31.62 -5.20 21.26
C ASN A 528 -30.59 -4.73 20.23
N ASN A 529 -30.67 -5.20 18.99
CA ASN A 529 -29.62 -5.03 18.00
C ASN A 529 -30.12 -4.24 16.79
N ILE A 530 -29.50 -3.09 16.54
CA ILE A 530 -29.86 -2.17 15.46
C ILE A 530 -28.70 -2.13 14.47
N LEU A 531 -28.99 -2.27 13.18
CA LEU A 531 -28.03 -2.10 12.09
C LEU A 531 -28.32 -0.82 11.30
N ILE A 532 -27.33 0.07 11.23
CA ILE A 532 -27.33 1.25 10.37
C ILE A 532 -26.43 0.99 9.16
N VAL A 533 -26.99 1.13 7.96
CA VAL A 533 -26.25 1.04 6.69
C VAL A 533 -26.23 2.41 6.02
N ALA A 534 -25.08 3.08 6.05
CA ALA A 534 -24.94 4.46 5.62
C ALA A 534 -23.56 4.72 4.96
N HIS A 535 -22.87 5.78 5.35
CA HIS A 535 -21.66 6.26 4.68
C HIS A 535 -20.43 6.07 5.58
N ALA A 536 -19.23 6.22 5.00
CA ALA A 536 -17.98 6.17 5.77
C ALA A 536 -18.00 7.16 6.95
N SER A 537 -18.58 8.34 6.74
CA SER A 537 -18.78 9.38 7.74
C SER A 537 -19.74 9.00 8.88
N SER A 538 -20.64 8.05 8.65
CA SER A 538 -21.66 7.66 9.63
C SER A 538 -21.07 6.86 10.78
N LEU A 539 -19.96 6.14 10.56
CA LEU A 539 -19.31 5.32 11.60
C LEU A 539 -18.93 6.20 12.80
N GLU A 540 -18.33 7.36 12.55
CA GLU A 540 -17.99 8.31 13.62
C GLU A 540 -19.15 9.24 13.97
N ALA A 541 -19.84 9.83 12.98
CA ALA A 541 -20.87 10.84 13.24
C ALA A 541 -22.07 10.29 14.04
N CYS A 542 -22.41 9.01 13.89
CA CYS A 542 -23.49 8.38 14.64
C CYS A 542 -23.04 7.87 16.03
N THR A 543 -21.74 7.65 16.25
CA THR A 543 -21.26 6.94 17.45
C THR A 543 -20.42 7.80 18.40
N CYS A 544 -19.78 8.87 17.92
CA CYS A 544 -18.87 9.70 18.71
C CYS A 544 -19.55 10.26 19.96
N GLN A 545 -20.59 11.06 19.79
CA GLN A 545 -21.31 11.69 20.90
C GLN A 545 -22.14 10.68 21.72
N LEU A 546 -22.53 9.55 21.12
CA LEU A 546 -23.20 8.47 21.84
C LEU A 546 -22.27 7.82 22.88
N GLN A 547 -20.97 7.81 22.63
CA GLN A 547 -19.92 7.35 23.55
C GLN A 547 -19.50 8.43 24.57
N GLY A 548 -20.11 9.62 24.54
CA GLY A 548 -19.71 10.75 25.39
C GLY A 548 -18.43 11.44 24.93
N LEU A 549 -18.00 11.21 23.68
CA LEU A 549 -16.82 11.86 23.09
C LEU A 549 -17.21 13.17 22.41
N SER A 550 -16.28 14.12 22.40
CA SER A 550 -16.41 15.36 21.63
C SER A 550 -16.09 15.11 20.15
N PRO A 551 -16.86 15.70 19.22
CA PRO A 551 -16.56 15.60 17.80
C PRO A 551 -15.15 16.14 17.47
N GLN A 552 -14.46 15.48 16.54
CA GLN A 552 -13.21 16.00 15.97
C GLN A 552 -13.47 17.31 15.21
N ASN A 553 -12.41 18.05 14.90
CA ASN A 553 -12.56 19.17 13.97
C ASN A 553 -12.88 18.64 12.55
N SER A 554 -13.50 19.48 11.72
CA SER A 554 -13.97 19.05 10.39
C SER A 554 -12.88 18.51 9.47
N LYS A 555 -11.62 18.93 9.65
CA LYS A 555 -10.49 18.49 8.84
C LYS A 555 -10.08 17.06 9.22
N ASP A 556 -9.84 16.82 10.50
CA ASP A 556 -9.51 15.49 11.02
C ASP A 556 -10.63 14.48 10.76
N PHE A 557 -11.89 14.93 10.86
CA PHE A 557 -13.05 14.13 10.49
C PHE A 557 -12.99 13.68 9.02
N VAL A 558 -12.75 14.60 8.09
CA VAL A 558 -12.62 14.25 6.66
C VAL A 558 -11.48 13.26 6.41
N GLN A 559 -10.36 13.38 7.13
CA GLN A 559 -9.26 12.42 7.06
C GLN A 559 -9.63 11.02 7.55
N MET A 560 -10.35 10.93 8.65
CA MET A 560 -10.88 9.66 9.14
C MET A 560 -11.81 9.03 8.10
N VAL A 561 -12.74 9.82 7.54
CA VAL A 561 -13.71 9.33 6.54
C VAL A 561 -13.05 8.76 5.30
N ARG A 562 -11.90 9.30 4.88
CA ARG A 562 -11.15 8.82 3.70
C ARG A 562 -10.40 7.50 3.91
N LYS A 563 -10.11 7.14 5.17
CA LYS A 563 -9.47 5.88 5.54
C LYS A 563 -10.46 4.71 5.62
N VAL A 564 -11.74 5.01 5.79
CA VAL A 564 -12.88 4.08 5.88
C VAL A 564 -13.52 3.92 4.50
#